data_AF-A0A6J6CTY8-F1
#
_entry.id   AF-A0A6J6CTY8-F1
#
_cell.length_a   1.000
_cell.length_b   1.000
_cell.length_c   1.000
_cell.angle_alpha   90.00
_cell.angle_beta   90.00
_cell.angle_gamma   90.00
#
_symmetry.space_group_name_H-M   'P 1'
#
loop_
_entity.id
_entity.type
_entity.pdbx_description
1 polymer ?
#
loop_
_entity_poly.entity_id
_entity_poly.type
_entity_poly.pdbx_seq_one_letter_code
_entity_poly.pdbx_strand_id
1 'polypeptide(L)'
;MQISDVASWISNADNFGTIVSVASTLIALILGLLIGGIIVSSQAGKQQRTIDEHAKAGVVADVLDCTNDVAVWGQLQPAAQLQSDRAVARADVRLRVLPVQGAGALADWAGHQLNEMKRNSTTGAPLQTTVDQFRDRLVMWIYNPKRAAKQCQRDLERWAFVGGPGAAPAAPTNRRTPAPQTGGLNDTAGFAPEVGMPPAMPPAQTAGAQPAPGPAPIPASTSSIPAAAAAHAQAAAALPKDPFEDLLGPGSGARR
;
A
#
# COMPACT_ATOMS: atom_id res chain seq x y z
N MET A 1 -35.05 43.37 -26.02
CA MET A 1 -36.08 43.53 -24.97
C MET A 1 -35.46 44.41 -23.90
N GLN A 2 -35.91 45.66 -23.77
CA GLN A 2 -35.36 46.56 -22.75
C GLN A 2 -35.90 46.16 -21.36
N ILE A 3 -35.14 46.41 -20.30
CA ILE A 3 -35.51 46.06 -18.90
C ILE A 3 -36.86 46.68 -18.51
N SER A 4 -37.19 47.84 -19.09
CA SER A 4 -38.47 48.53 -18.93
C SER A 4 -39.67 47.72 -19.42
N ASP A 5 -39.51 46.97 -20.51
CA ASP A 5 -40.55 46.17 -21.17
C ASP A 5 -40.88 44.91 -20.34
N VAL A 6 -39.84 44.29 -19.77
CA VAL A 6 -39.95 43.18 -18.83
C VAL A 6 -40.58 43.64 -17.52
N ALA A 7 -40.19 44.81 -17.01
CA ALA A 7 -40.75 45.37 -15.79
C ALA A 7 -42.24 45.69 -15.94
N SER A 8 -42.66 46.27 -17.07
CA SER A 8 -44.08 46.51 -17.35
C SER A 8 -44.87 45.22 -17.49
N TRP A 9 -44.30 44.19 -18.11
CA TRP A 9 -44.94 42.89 -18.28
C TRP A 9 -45.13 42.15 -16.95
N ILE A 10 -44.12 42.14 -16.08
CA ILE A 10 -44.20 41.53 -14.73
C ILE A 10 -45.24 42.24 -13.85
N SER A 11 -45.41 43.56 -14.02
CA SER A 11 -46.36 44.36 -13.23
C SER A 11 -47.83 44.23 -13.65
N ASN A 12 -48.11 43.57 -14.79
CA ASN A 12 -49.47 43.42 -15.28
C ASN A 12 -50.20 42.26 -14.57
N ALA A 13 -51.41 42.52 -14.06
CA ALA A 13 -52.18 41.59 -13.24
C ALA A 13 -52.57 40.30 -13.98
N ASP A 14 -52.72 40.37 -15.32
CA ASP A 14 -53.06 39.22 -16.16
C ASP A 14 -51.93 38.16 -16.24
N ASN A 15 -50.68 38.56 -15.98
CA ASN A 15 -49.50 37.67 -16.06
C ASN A 15 -49.20 36.94 -14.74
N PHE A 16 -49.96 37.23 -13.67
CA PHE A 16 -49.70 36.70 -12.33
C PHE A 16 -49.70 35.17 -12.29
N GLY A 17 -50.60 34.52 -13.05
CA GLY A 17 -50.67 33.06 -13.12
C GLY A 17 -49.39 32.41 -13.67
N THR A 18 -48.82 32.97 -14.73
CA THR A 18 -47.57 32.48 -15.33
C THR A 18 -46.36 32.73 -14.44
N ILE A 19 -46.31 33.88 -13.75
CA ILE A 19 -45.25 34.20 -12.81
C ILE A 19 -45.25 33.20 -11.64
N VAL A 20 -46.43 32.88 -11.09
CA VAL A 20 -46.57 31.90 -10.01
C VAL A 20 -46.16 30.49 -10.48
N SER A 21 -46.50 30.06 -11.69
CA SER A 21 -46.09 28.74 -12.19
C SER A 21 -44.59 28.62 -12.42
N VAL A 22 -43.96 29.68 -12.95
CA VAL A 22 -42.51 29.71 -13.17
C VAL A 22 -41.77 29.76 -11.83
N ALA A 23 -42.23 30.60 -10.91
CA ALA A 23 -41.67 30.68 -9.55
C ALA A 23 -41.80 29.36 -8.81
N SER A 24 -42.96 28.70 -8.87
CA SER A 24 -43.19 27.39 -8.26
C SER A 24 -42.24 26.31 -8.82
N THR A 25 -42.02 26.30 -10.14
CA THR A 25 -41.10 25.34 -10.78
C THR A 25 -39.65 25.58 -10.37
N LEU A 26 -39.20 26.83 -10.30
CA LEU A 26 -37.85 27.16 -9.83
C LEU A 26 -37.67 26.78 -8.35
N ILE A 27 -38.66 27.05 -7.51
CA ILE A 27 -38.63 26.65 -6.10
C ILE A 27 -38.57 25.13 -5.97
N ALA A 28 -39.38 24.39 -6.74
CA ALA A 28 -39.35 22.92 -6.75
C ALA A 28 -37.98 22.37 -7.18
N LEU A 29 -37.36 22.97 -8.20
CA LEU A 29 -36.01 22.60 -8.65
C LEU A 29 -34.97 22.85 -7.55
N ILE A 30 -35.01 24.03 -6.92
CA ILE A 30 -34.07 24.39 -5.84
C ILE A 30 -34.23 23.45 -4.64
N LEU A 31 -35.46 23.14 -4.22
CA LEU A 31 -35.69 22.17 -3.14
C LEU A 31 -35.20 20.77 -3.53
N GLY A 32 -35.44 20.33 -4.77
CA GLY A 32 -34.94 19.06 -5.27
C GLY A 32 -33.41 18.96 -5.23
N LEU A 33 -32.71 20.02 -5.64
CA LEU A 33 -31.25 20.10 -5.59
C LEU A 33 -30.72 20.18 -4.15
N LEU A 34 -31.41 20.91 -3.26
CA LEU A 34 -31.02 21.03 -1.86
C LEU A 34 -31.11 19.68 -1.14
N ILE A 35 -32.23 18.97 -1.32
CA ILE A 35 -32.46 17.66 -0.69
C ILE A 35 -31.53 16.60 -1.30
N GLY A 36 -31.39 16.59 -2.63
CA GLY A 36 -30.47 15.68 -3.32
C GLY A 36 -29.01 15.89 -2.91
N GLY A 37 -28.57 17.15 -2.80
CA GLY A 37 -27.23 17.52 -2.35
C GLY A 37 -26.91 17.06 -0.93
N ILE A 38 -27.86 17.19 0.00
CA ILE A 38 -27.67 16.76 1.40
C ILE A 38 -27.48 15.24 1.49
N ILE A 39 -28.26 14.45 0.73
CA ILE A 39 -28.17 12.98 0.76
C ILE A 39 -26.84 12.49 0.16
N VAL A 40 -26.42 13.08 -0.97
CA VAL A 40 -25.14 12.74 -1.62
C VAL A 40 -23.95 13.12 -0.75
N SER A 41 -23.99 14.28 -0.09
CA SER A 41 -22.89 14.75 0.77
C SER A 41 -22.67 13.87 2.01
N SER A 42 -23.72 13.24 2.55
CA SER A 42 -23.62 12.36 3.72
C SER A 42 -22.92 11.03 3.41
N GLN A 43 -23.08 10.50 2.19
CA GLN A 43 -22.53 9.21 1.81
C GLN A 43 -21.04 9.28 1.45
N ALA A 44 -20.57 10.42 0.94
CA ALA A 44 -19.16 10.63 0.60
C ALA A 44 -18.23 10.48 1.81
N GLY A 45 -18.65 10.97 3.00
CA GLY A 45 -17.85 10.89 4.22
C GLY A 45 -17.75 9.48 4.82
N LYS A 46 -18.77 8.63 4.62
CA LYS A 46 -18.76 7.24 5.11
C LYS A 46 -17.93 6.34 4.20
N GLN A 47 -18.03 6.54 2.89
CA GLN A 47 -17.25 5.82 1.89
C GLN A 47 -15.75 6.08 2.02
N GLN A 48 -15.35 7.30 2.36
CA GLN A 48 -13.93 7.60 2.57
C GLN A 48 -13.35 6.83 3.77
N ARG A 49 -14.09 6.71 4.87
CA ARG A 49 -13.64 5.98 6.07
C ARG A 49 -13.41 4.50 5.80
N THR A 50 -14.28 3.85 5.03
CA THR A 50 -14.14 2.43 4.69
C THR A 50 -12.97 2.20 3.74
N ILE A 51 -12.79 3.07 2.74
CA ILE A 51 -11.63 3.02 1.83
C ILE A 51 -10.32 3.15 2.61
N ASP A 52 -10.25 4.09 3.56
CA ASP A 52 -9.07 4.28 4.40
C ASP A 52 -8.79 3.05 5.29
N GLU A 53 -9.82 2.37 5.79
CA GLU A 53 -9.70 1.12 6.56
C GLU A 53 -9.15 -0.04 5.74
N HIS A 54 -9.67 -0.23 4.52
CA HIS A 54 -9.15 -1.24 3.60
C HIS A 54 -7.71 -0.96 3.17
N ALA A 55 -7.36 0.32 2.93
CA ALA A 55 -6.00 0.72 2.57
C ALA A 55 -5.01 0.44 3.71
N LYS A 56 -5.37 0.74 4.97
CA LYS A 56 -4.56 0.39 6.15
C LYS A 56 -4.37 -1.12 6.28
N ALA A 57 -5.45 -1.90 6.17
CA ALA A 57 -5.41 -3.35 6.31
C ALA A 57 -4.54 -4.01 5.22
N GLY A 58 -4.64 -3.55 3.97
CA GLY A 58 -3.83 -4.06 2.86
C GLY A 58 -2.34 -3.83 3.06
N VAL A 59 -1.94 -2.62 3.46
CA VAL A 59 -0.53 -2.32 3.74
C VAL A 59 -0.01 -3.11 4.93
N VAL A 60 -0.81 -3.28 5.99
CA VAL A 60 -0.39 -4.08 7.16
C VAL A 60 -0.23 -5.56 6.79
N ALA A 61 -1.09 -6.09 5.93
CA ALA A 61 -0.93 -7.44 5.40
C ALA A 61 0.38 -7.58 4.58
N ASP A 62 0.67 -6.63 3.69
CA ASP A 62 1.93 -6.60 2.92
C ASP A 62 3.16 -6.54 3.83
N VAL A 63 3.14 -5.66 4.84
CA VAL A 63 4.24 -5.52 5.81
C VAL A 63 4.43 -6.82 6.59
N LEU A 64 3.35 -7.46 7.02
CA LEU A 64 3.41 -8.73 7.77
C LEU A 64 3.94 -9.89 6.92
N ASP A 65 3.56 -9.95 5.65
CA ASP A 65 4.11 -10.92 4.69
C ASP A 65 5.63 -10.76 4.57
N CYS A 66 6.09 -9.51 4.39
CA CYS A 66 7.52 -9.19 4.37
C CYS A 66 8.22 -9.53 5.70
N THR A 67 7.55 -9.35 6.85
CA THR A 67 8.10 -9.73 8.16
C THR A 67 8.36 -11.23 8.27
N ASN A 68 7.45 -12.07 7.75
CA ASN A 68 7.64 -13.52 7.78
C ASN A 68 8.85 -13.93 6.92
N ASP A 69 9.00 -13.36 5.72
CA ASP A 69 10.18 -13.59 4.87
C ASP A 69 11.47 -13.12 5.53
N VAL A 70 11.44 -11.98 6.23
CA VAL A 70 12.60 -11.44 6.96
C VAL A 70 12.96 -12.32 8.16
N ALA A 71 11.98 -12.90 8.84
CA ALA A 71 12.24 -13.75 10.01
C ALA A 71 13.02 -15.03 9.67
N VAL A 72 12.87 -15.54 8.45
CA VAL A 72 13.61 -16.70 7.93
C VAL A 72 14.74 -16.32 6.97
N TRP A 73 15.06 -15.03 6.83
CA TRP A 73 16.00 -14.50 5.83
C TRP A 73 17.36 -15.23 5.79
N GLY A 74 17.90 -15.61 6.95
CA GLY A 74 19.17 -16.34 7.03
C GLY A 74 19.15 -17.74 6.41
N GLN A 75 17.97 -18.33 6.21
CA GLN A 75 17.76 -19.65 5.63
C GLN A 75 17.36 -19.61 4.15
N LEU A 76 17.07 -18.42 3.60
CA LEU A 76 16.68 -18.24 2.21
C LEU A 76 17.89 -18.35 1.27
N GLN A 77 17.69 -18.87 0.06
CA GLN A 77 18.68 -18.79 -1.02
C GLN A 77 18.92 -17.33 -1.45
N PRO A 78 20.11 -16.99 -2.01
CA PRO A 78 20.45 -15.60 -2.36
C PRO A 78 19.45 -14.90 -3.28
N ALA A 79 18.86 -15.64 -4.24
CA ALA A 79 17.84 -15.08 -5.13
C ALA A 79 16.54 -14.72 -4.38
N ALA A 80 16.16 -15.50 -3.38
CA ALA A 80 14.98 -15.24 -2.55
C ALA A 80 15.24 -14.10 -1.54
N GLN A 81 16.47 -13.99 -1.02
CA GLN A 81 16.88 -12.87 -0.16
C GLN A 81 16.71 -11.52 -0.86
N LEU A 82 17.13 -11.41 -2.13
CA LEU A 82 16.94 -10.19 -2.91
C LEU A 82 15.46 -9.88 -3.17
N GLN A 83 14.61 -10.89 -3.33
CA GLN A 83 13.17 -10.70 -3.49
C GLN A 83 12.52 -10.21 -2.20
N SER A 84 12.91 -10.78 -1.05
CA SER A 84 12.49 -10.33 0.29
C SER A 84 12.89 -8.88 0.54
N ASP A 85 14.14 -8.49 0.23
CA ASP A 85 14.60 -7.11 0.39
C ASP A 85 13.81 -6.12 -0.48
N ARG A 86 13.44 -6.52 -1.71
CA ARG A 86 12.57 -5.72 -2.59
C ARG A 86 11.12 -5.67 -2.11
N ALA A 87 10.62 -6.74 -1.50
CA ALA A 87 9.28 -6.77 -0.92
C ALA A 87 9.19 -5.79 0.26
N VAL A 88 10.17 -5.82 1.17
CA VAL A 88 10.29 -4.86 2.29
C VAL A 88 10.34 -3.42 1.79
N ALA A 89 11.16 -3.13 0.77
CA ALA A 89 11.24 -1.78 0.21
C ALA A 89 9.91 -1.29 -0.39
N ARG A 90 9.15 -2.18 -1.06
CA ARG A 90 7.82 -1.85 -1.61
C ARG A 90 6.80 -1.61 -0.49
N ALA A 91 6.81 -2.43 0.56
CA ALA A 91 5.93 -2.29 1.71
C ALA A 91 6.21 -1.00 2.50
N ASP A 92 7.48 -0.63 2.70
CA ASP A 92 7.86 0.64 3.35
C ASP A 92 7.35 1.86 2.58
N VAL A 93 7.54 1.88 1.25
CA VAL A 93 7.03 2.97 0.41
C VAL A 93 5.51 3.06 0.50
N ARG A 94 4.79 1.93 0.39
CA ARG A 94 3.33 1.89 0.52
C ARG A 94 2.85 2.40 1.88
N LEU A 95 3.59 2.09 2.95
CA LEU A 95 3.28 2.57 4.28
C LEU A 95 3.48 4.08 4.41
N ARG A 96 4.53 4.64 3.82
CA ARG A 96 4.82 6.09 3.88
C ARG A 96 3.85 6.94 3.07
N VAL A 97 3.36 6.46 1.94
CA VAL A 97 2.41 7.20 1.09
C VAL A 97 0.98 7.14 1.60
N LEU A 98 0.72 6.36 2.66
CA LEU A 98 -0.62 6.19 3.18
C LEU A 98 -1.13 7.50 3.83
N PRO A 99 -2.34 7.99 3.50
CA PRO A 99 -2.87 9.24 4.03
C PRO A 99 -3.42 9.08 5.46
N VAL A 100 -2.62 8.49 6.36
CA VAL A 100 -2.99 8.19 7.75
C VAL A 100 -2.00 8.84 8.70
N GLN A 101 -2.53 9.42 9.77
CA GLN A 101 -1.74 10.07 10.80
C GLN A 101 -0.70 9.12 11.40
N GLY A 102 0.57 9.53 11.38
CA GLY A 102 1.66 8.76 11.97
C GLY A 102 2.12 7.55 11.15
N ALA A 103 1.72 7.42 9.88
CA ALA A 103 2.22 6.38 8.98
C ALA A 103 3.75 6.45 8.81
N GLY A 104 4.32 7.66 8.69
CA GLY A 104 5.78 7.86 8.63
C GLY A 104 6.52 7.35 9.87
N ALA A 105 6.02 7.69 11.07
CA ALA A 105 6.62 7.23 12.33
C ALA A 105 6.53 5.70 12.48
N LEU A 106 5.45 5.08 11.98
CA LEU A 106 5.35 3.63 11.93
C LEU A 106 6.35 3.02 10.93
N ALA A 107 6.54 3.64 9.77
CA ALA A 107 7.50 3.18 8.77
C ALA A 107 8.94 3.21 9.29
N ASP A 108 9.35 4.30 9.93
CA ASP A 108 10.69 4.41 10.52
C ASP A 108 10.93 3.37 11.63
N TRP A 109 9.92 3.18 12.49
CA TRP A 109 9.95 2.16 13.52
C TRP A 109 9.98 0.73 12.94
N ALA A 110 9.17 0.46 11.93
CA ALA A 110 9.11 -0.84 11.28
C ALA A 110 10.42 -1.16 10.54
N GLY A 111 11.02 -0.18 9.88
CA GLY A 111 12.33 -0.32 9.24
C GLY A 111 13.42 -0.71 10.24
N HIS A 112 13.43 -0.11 11.43
CA HIS A 112 14.36 -0.49 12.49
C HIS A 112 14.12 -1.93 12.97
N GLN A 113 12.87 -2.29 13.28
CA GLN A 113 12.52 -3.63 13.75
C GLN A 113 12.82 -4.72 12.72
N LEU A 114 12.51 -4.49 11.45
CA LEU A 114 12.80 -5.43 10.38
C LEU A 114 14.30 -5.64 10.19
N ASN A 115 15.12 -4.57 10.33
CA ASN A 115 16.57 -4.71 10.28
C ASN A 115 17.12 -5.51 11.46
N GLU A 116 16.59 -5.31 12.68
CA GLU A 116 16.96 -6.09 13.84
C GLU A 116 16.50 -7.56 13.73
N MET A 117 15.28 -7.81 13.23
CA MET A 117 14.80 -9.16 12.92
C MET A 117 15.70 -9.85 11.88
N LYS A 118 16.09 -9.15 10.81
CA LYS A 118 17.00 -9.69 9.78
C LYS A 118 18.34 -10.11 10.38
N ARG A 119 18.90 -9.29 11.27
CA ARG A 119 20.14 -9.61 12.01
C ARG A 119 19.95 -10.84 12.90
N ASN A 120 18.87 -10.89 13.65
CA ASN A 120 18.55 -12.00 14.55
C ASN A 120 18.28 -13.32 13.81
N SER A 121 17.68 -13.26 12.62
CA SER A 121 17.44 -14.40 11.74
C SER A 121 18.74 -15.06 11.30
N THR A 122 19.78 -14.27 11.04
CA THR A 122 21.11 -14.76 10.66
C THR A 122 21.83 -15.42 11.85
N THR A 123 21.64 -14.88 13.06
CA THR A 123 22.28 -15.37 14.29
C THR A 123 21.54 -16.56 14.93
N GLY A 124 20.32 -16.88 14.49
CA GLY A 124 19.50 -17.96 15.03
C GLY A 124 18.85 -17.66 16.40
N ALA A 125 18.75 -16.38 16.78
CA ALA A 125 18.08 -15.97 18.00
C ALA A 125 16.54 -16.17 17.89
N PRO A 126 15.82 -16.45 18.98
CA PRO A 126 14.37 -16.67 18.90
C PRO A 126 13.62 -15.39 18.47
N LEU A 127 12.95 -15.44 17.31
CA LEU A 127 12.22 -14.29 16.74
C LEU A 127 10.74 -14.22 17.10
N GLN A 128 10.11 -15.31 17.53
CA GLN A 128 8.65 -15.39 17.69
C GLN A 128 8.09 -14.25 18.54
N THR A 129 8.68 -14.01 19.71
CA THR A 129 8.28 -12.92 20.61
C THR A 129 8.42 -11.54 19.96
N THR A 130 9.43 -11.33 19.11
CA THR A 130 9.66 -10.05 18.43
C THR A 130 8.62 -9.86 17.31
N VAL A 131 8.28 -10.93 16.60
CA VAL A 131 7.24 -10.93 15.56
C VAL A 131 5.87 -10.65 16.17
N ASP A 132 5.54 -11.25 17.32
CA ASP A 132 4.27 -11.02 18.01
C ASP A 132 4.13 -9.56 18.46
N GLN A 133 5.17 -9.00 19.09
CA GLN A 133 5.18 -7.58 19.47
C GLN A 133 5.05 -6.65 18.26
N PHE A 134 5.66 -7.05 17.14
CA PHE A 134 5.56 -6.30 15.90
C PHE A 134 4.13 -6.29 15.35
N ARG A 135 3.48 -7.46 15.32
CA ARG A 135 2.08 -7.62 14.91
C ARG A 135 1.13 -6.83 15.80
N ASP A 136 1.29 -6.93 17.12
CA ASP A 136 0.48 -6.18 18.09
C ASP A 136 0.59 -4.68 17.86
N ARG A 137 1.77 -4.19 17.48
CA ARG A 137 1.98 -2.78 17.14
C ARG A 137 1.23 -2.35 15.89
N LEU A 138 1.26 -3.17 14.85
CA LEU A 138 0.53 -2.91 13.60
C LEU A 138 -0.98 -2.94 13.83
N VAL A 139 -1.47 -3.92 14.58
CA VAL A 139 -2.88 -4.03 14.96
C VAL A 139 -3.31 -2.81 15.79
N MET A 140 -2.51 -2.42 16.78
CA MET A 140 -2.76 -1.22 17.58
C MET A 140 -2.83 0.04 16.70
N TRP A 141 -2.00 0.14 15.66
CA TRP A 141 -2.01 1.26 14.73
C TRP A 141 -3.25 1.29 13.83
N ILE A 142 -3.76 0.14 13.38
CA ILE A 142 -5.01 0.07 12.61
C ILE A 142 -6.16 0.69 13.42
N TYR A 143 -6.28 0.31 14.70
CA TYR A 143 -7.35 0.80 15.58
C TYR A 143 -7.12 2.23 16.08
N ASN A 144 -5.88 2.58 16.44
CA ASN A 144 -5.53 3.84 17.09
C ASN A 144 -4.21 4.42 16.54
N PRO A 145 -4.20 4.96 15.31
CA PRO A 145 -2.98 5.34 14.62
C PRO A 145 -2.20 6.44 15.34
N LYS A 146 -2.90 7.42 15.92
CA LYS A 146 -2.28 8.50 16.71
C LYS A 146 -1.56 7.99 17.95
N ARG A 147 -2.15 7.02 18.68
CA ARG A 147 -1.57 6.47 19.91
C ARG A 147 -0.40 5.55 19.59
N ALA A 148 -0.56 4.72 18.55
CA ALA A 148 0.51 3.86 18.07
C ALA A 148 1.71 4.69 17.61
N ALA A 149 1.52 5.72 16.78
CA ALA A 149 2.60 6.59 16.32
C ALA A 149 3.40 7.22 17.47
N LYS A 150 2.73 7.70 18.53
CA LYS A 150 3.42 8.22 19.72
C LYS A 150 4.30 7.19 20.42
N GLN A 151 3.83 5.95 20.53
CA GLN A 151 4.65 4.90 21.14
C GLN A 151 5.79 4.47 20.19
N CYS A 152 5.60 4.47 18.86
CA CYS A 152 6.68 4.18 17.91
C CYS A 152 7.75 5.26 18.00
N GLN A 153 7.34 6.53 18.13
CA GLN A 153 8.25 7.64 18.35
C GLN A 153 9.05 7.48 19.65
N ARG A 154 8.41 7.08 20.75
CA ARG A 154 9.12 6.78 22.01
C ARG A 154 10.13 5.65 21.87
N ASP A 155 9.78 4.61 21.11
CA ASP A 155 10.69 3.49 20.86
C ASP A 155 11.90 3.96 20.04
N LEU A 156 11.67 4.76 18.99
CA LEU A 156 12.73 5.39 18.18
C LEU A 156 13.63 6.30 19.02
N GLU A 157 13.05 7.15 19.87
CA GLU A 157 13.80 8.00 20.80
C GLU A 157 14.65 7.14 21.75
N ARG A 158 14.08 6.09 22.34
CA ARG A 158 14.80 5.15 23.20
C ARG A 158 15.99 4.53 22.46
N TRP A 159 15.80 4.07 21.23
CA TRP A 159 16.89 3.48 20.44
C TRP A 159 17.97 4.51 20.07
N ALA A 160 17.58 5.75 19.78
CA ALA A 160 18.53 6.83 19.52
C ALA A 160 19.42 7.11 20.75
N PHE A 161 18.89 7.04 21.96
CA PHE A 161 19.68 7.22 23.19
C PHE A 161 20.56 6.01 23.53
N VAL A 162 20.10 4.80 23.25
CA VAL A 162 20.87 3.55 23.51
C VAL A 162 22.02 3.37 22.51
N GLY A 163 21.90 3.90 21.29
CA GLY A 163 22.90 3.80 20.22
C GLY A 163 24.13 4.72 20.34
N GLY A 164 24.16 5.65 21.30
CA GLY A 164 25.27 6.60 21.51
C GLY A 164 25.41 7.66 20.39
N PRO A 165 26.14 8.77 20.64
CA PRO A 165 26.34 9.87 19.69
C PRO A 165 27.25 9.44 18.54
N GLY A 166 26.71 8.69 17.58
CA GLY A 166 27.45 8.13 16.45
C GLY A 166 26.59 7.25 15.53
N ALA A 167 25.48 6.71 16.04
CA ALA A 167 24.46 6.09 15.22
C ALA A 167 23.53 7.18 14.66
N ALA A 168 23.97 7.86 13.61
CA ALA A 168 23.11 8.78 12.87
C ALA A 168 21.83 8.03 12.44
N PRO A 169 20.63 8.62 12.64
CA PRO A 169 19.43 8.07 12.02
C PRO A 169 19.68 8.02 10.52
N ALA A 170 19.22 6.97 9.84
CA ALA A 170 19.24 6.88 8.39
C ALA A 170 18.60 8.17 7.82
N ALA A 171 19.44 9.13 7.46
CA ALA A 171 19.00 10.35 6.82
C ALA A 171 18.25 9.97 5.55
N PRO A 172 17.20 10.71 5.16
CA PRO A 172 16.58 10.50 3.85
C PRO A 172 17.70 10.58 2.82
N THR A 173 17.93 9.48 2.10
CA THR A 173 18.89 9.42 0.98
C THR A 173 18.35 10.32 -0.13
N ASN A 174 18.63 11.61 0.01
CA ASN A 174 18.67 12.61 -1.05
C ASN A 174 20.14 12.83 -1.39
N ARG A 175 20.90 11.74 -1.59
CA ARG A 175 22.27 11.82 -2.10
C ARG A 175 22.17 11.85 -3.62
N ARG A 176 22.01 13.06 -4.16
CA ARG A 176 22.32 13.37 -5.56
C ARG A 176 23.77 12.96 -5.78
N THR A 177 23.99 11.88 -6.52
CA THR A 177 25.30 11.42 -6.96
C THR A 177 25.97 12.54 -7.76
N PRO A 178 27.17 13.03 -7.42
CA PRO A 178 27.96 13.82 -8.35
C PRO A 178 28.39 12.92 -9.50
N ALA A 179 28.08 13.31 -10.73
CA ALA A 179 28.55 12.63 -11.93
C ALA A 179 30.10 12.60 -11.94
N PRO A 180 30.73 11.51 -12.44
CA PRO A 180 32.16 11.52 -12.69
C PRO A 180 32.47 12.56 -13.77
N GLN A 181 33.24 13.58 -13.40
CA GLN A 181 33.79 14.54 -14.36
C GLN A 181 34.80 13.80 -15.23
N THR A 182 34.42 13.56 -16.49
CA THR A 182 35.32 13.10 -17.54
C THR A 182 36.37 14.19 -17.77
N GLY A 183 37.54 14.01 -17.14
CA GLY A 183 38.73 14.78 -17.45
C GLY A 183 39.19 14.41 -18.86
N GLY A 184 38.86 15.28 -19.82
CA GLY A 184 39.53 15.28 -21.12
C GLY A 184 40.88 15.97 -20.99
N LEU A 185 41.92 15.33 -21.52
CA LEU A 185 42.89 15.90 -22.47
C LEU A 185 43.96 14.84 -22.75
N ASN A 186 43.92 14.31 -23.97
CA ASN A 186 45.01 13.55 -24.59
C ASN A 186 46.17 14.51 -24.87
N ASP A 187 47.41 14.08 -24.61
CA ASP A 187 48.56 14.40 -25.46
C ASP A 187 49.71 13.37 -25.30
N THR A 188 49.75 12.48 -26.29
CA THR A 188 50.86 11.84 -27.02
C THR A 188 52.32 11.92 -26.52
N ALA A 189 52.95 10.75 -26.36
CA ALA A 189 54.34 10.34 -26.71
C ALA A 189 54.75 9.18 -25.76
N GLY A 190 55.39 8.06 -26.10
CA GLY A 190 56.03 7.50 -27.30
C GLY A 190 56.83 6.27 -26.82
N PHE A 191 57.21 5.39 -27.76
CA PHE A 191 58.16 4.25 -27.66
C PHE A 191 57.67 2.88 -27.13
N ALA A 192 57.51 1.96 -28.08
CA ALA A 192 57.94 0.55 -27.99
C ALA A 192 59.13 0.34 -28.96
N PRO A 193 60.05 -0.61 -28.70
CA PRO A 193 60.09 -1.90 -29.44
C PRO A 193 60.30 -3.14 -28.51
N GLU A 194 59.63 -4.29 -28.74
CA GLU A 194 60.09 -5.51 -29.48
C GLU A 194 61.20 -6.32 -28.74
N VAL A 195 61.28 -7.65 -28.56
CA VAL A 195 60.64 -8.90 -29.02
C VAL A 195 60.94 -9.99 -27.97
N GLY A 196 60.05 -10.96 -27.76
CA GLY A 196 60.41 -12.26 -27.16
C GLY A 196 59.22 -13.20 -27.01
N MET A 197 58.93 -14.01 -28.04
CA MET A 197 58.01 -15.16 -27.99
C MET A 197 58.67 -16.32 -28.77
N PRO A 198 58.23 -17.61 -28.76
CA PRO A 198 57.00 -18.26 -28.22
C PRO A 198 57.34 -19.66 -27.59
N PRO A 199 56.52 -20.76 -27.59
CA PRO A 199 55.07 -21.02 -27.81
C PRO A 199 54.43 -21.88 -26.66
N ALA A 200 53.16 -22.31 -26.57
CA ALA A 200 51.90 -22.19 -27.31
C ALA A 200 50.73 -22.72 -26.42
N MET A 201 49.50 -22.46 -26.91
CA MET A 201 48.25 -23.25 -26.85
C MET A 201 47.05 -22.58 -26.13
N PRO A 202 45.80 -22.88 -26.55
CA PRO A 202 45.02 -22.16 -27.58
C PRO A 202 43.80 -21.39 -27.01
N PRO A 203 43.15 -20.51 -27.80
CA PRO A 203 42.21 -19.51 -27.30
C PRO A 203 40.84 -20.07 -26.90
N ALA A 204 40.33 -19.59 -25.76
CA ALA A 204 38.94 -19.70 -25.37
C ALA A 204 38.07 -18.99 -26.42
N GLN A 205 37.16 -19.75 -27.02
CA GLN A 205 36.24 -19.29 -28.04
C GLN A 205 35.32 -18.20 -27.48
N THR A 206 35.26 -17.10 -28.21
CA THR A 206 34.21 -16.08 -28.15
C THR A 206 32.96 -16.67 -28.79
N ALA A 207 31.95 -17.03 -27.98
CA ALA A 207 30.61 -17.31 -28.48
C ALA A 207 29.82 -15.99 -28.51
N GLY A 208 29.30 -15.68 -29.69
CA GLY A 208 28.83 -14.37 -30.09
C GLY A 208 27.58 -13.85 -29.39
N ALA A 209 27.45 -12.53 -29.43
CA ALA A 209 26.20 -11.82 -29.28
C ALA A 209 25.23 -12.29 -30.38
N GLN A 210 24.10 -12.87 -29.98
CA GLN A 210 22.99 -13.20 -30.87
C GLN A 210 21.97 -12.05 -30.84
N PRO A 211 21.54 -11.50 -32.00
CA PRO A 211 20.46 -10.53 -32.06
C PRO A 211 19.12 -11.17 -31.69
N ALA A 212 18.24 -10.37 -31.10
CA ALA A 212 16.87 -10.73 -30.72
C ALA A 212 16.03 -11.23 -31.91
N PRO A 213 15.22 -12.29 -31.74
CA PRO A 213 14.05 -12.51 -32.57
C PRO A 213 12.93 -11.54 -32.15
N GLY A 214 12.35 -10.84 -33.12
CA GLY A 214 11.12 -10.06 -32.95
C GLY A 214 9.92 -10.91 -32.53
N PRO A 215 8.79 -10.26 -32.21
CA PRO A 215 7.71 -10.86 -31.43
C PRO A 215 6.90 -11.87 -32.25
N ALA A 216 6.88 -13.12 -31.78
CA ALA A 216 5.91 -14.13 -32.19
C ALA A 216 4.78 -14.23 -31.14
N PRO A 217 3.55 -14.58 -31.56
CA PRO A 217 2.32 -14.23 -30.87
C PRO A 217 2.15 -14.93 -29.53
N ILE A 218 1.66 -14.18 -28.56
CA ILE A 218 1.17 -14.62 -27.24
C ILE A 218 0.20 -15.80 -27.43
N PRO A 219 0.50 -17.02 -26.93
CA PRO A 219 -0.57 -17.96 -26.65
C PRO A 219 -1.43 -17.34 -25.54
N ALA A 220 -2.73 -17.24 -25.78
CA ALA A 220 -3.69 -16.83 -24.77
C ALA A 220 -3.52 -17.76 -23.55
N SER A 221 -2.92 -17.23 -22.48
CA SER A 221 -2.94 -17.87 -21.18
C SER A 221 -4.39 -17.85 -20.70
N THR A 222 -5.13 -18.90 -21.03
CA THR A 222 -6.38 -19.24 -20.38
C THR A 222 -6.12 -19.22 -18.88
N SER A 223 -6.79 -18.30 -18.20
CA SER A 223 -6.72 -18.13 -16.76
C SER A 223 -7.28 -19.38 -16.08
N SER A 224 -6.44 -20.38 -15.83
CA SER A 224 -6.76 -21.48 -14.94
C SER A 224 -6.58 -20.98 -13.51
N ILE A 225 -7.66 -20.39 -13.01
CA ILE A 225 -7.88 -20.12 -11.59
C ILE A 225 -7.66 -21.45 -10.85
N PRO A 226 -6.73 -21.55 -9.88
CA PRO A 226 -6.64 -22.74 -9.05
C PRO A 226 -7.94 -22.90 -8.28
N ALA A 227 -8.50 -24.11 -8.36
CA ALA A 227 -9.75 -24.58 -7.78
C ALA A 227 -9.73 -24.64 -6.23
N ALA A 228 -9.25 -23.59 -5.56
CA ALA A 228 -9.33 -23.40 -4.11
C ALA A 228 -10.38 -22.34 -3.73
N ALA A 229 -10.82 -21.48 -4.67
CA ALA A 229 -11.86 -20.48 -4.43
C ALA A 229 -13.29 -21.01 -4.62
N ALA A 230 -13.49 -22.13 -5.33
CA ALA A 230 -14.82 -22.73 -5.52
C ALA A 230 -15.31 -23.53 -4.29
N ALA A 231 -14.41 -24.00 -3.43
CA ALA A 231 -14.79 -24.77 -2.24
C ALA A 231 -15.38 -23.89 -1.11
N HIS A 232 -15.05 -22.60 -1.05
CA HIS A 232 -15.61 -21.68 -0.05
C HIS A 232 -16.94 -21.04 -0.45
N ALA A 233 -17.28 -21.01 -1.74
CA ALA A 233 -18.58 -20.50 -2.20
C ALA A 233 -19.72 -21.52 -2.01
N GLN A 234 -19.42 -22.82 -2.03
CA GLN A 234 -20.43 -23.88 -1.87
C GLN A 234 -20.71 -24.27 -0.41
N ALA A 235 -19.86 -23.86 0.54
CA ALA A 235 -20.09 -24.06 1.98
C ALA A 235 -21.01 -23.01 2.62
N ALA A 236 -21.26 -21.87 1.95
CA ALA A 236 -22.13 -20.80 2.46
C ALA A 236 -23.62 -21.01 2.18
N ALA A 237 -24.01 -22.08 1.46
CA ALA A 237 -25.40 -22.42 1.18
C ALA A 237 -26.01 -23.45 2.15
N ALA A 238 -25.23 -23.97 3.11
CA ALA A 238 -25.71 -24.84 4.16
C ALA A 238 -25.71 -24.07 5.49
N LEU A 239 -26.78 -23.29 5.71
CA LEU A 239 -27.06 -22.67 7.00
C LEU A 239 -27.36 -23.77 8.02
N PRO A 240 -26.55 -23.98 9.08
CA PRO A 240 -26.97 -24.81 10.19
C PRO A 240 -28.09 -24.08 10.96
N LYS A 241 -29.17 -24.81 11.21
CA LYS A 241 -30.30 -24.42 12.04
C LYS A 241 -29.79 -24.03 13.44
N ASP A 242 -30.34 -22.93 13.98
CA ASP A 242 -29.91 -22.32 15.24
C ASP A 242 -29.78 -23.34 16.39
N PRO A 243 -28.63 -23.44 17.08
CA PRO A 243 -28.41 -24.39 18.18
C PRO A 243 -29.16 -24.03 19.48
N PHE A 244 -30.04 -23.03 19.44
CA PHE A 244 -30.79 -22.55 20.60
C PHE A 244 -32.27 -22.94 20.59
N GLU A 245 -32.80 -23.49 19.49
CA GLU A 245 -34.17 -24.03 19.45
C GLU A 245 -34.30 -25.38 20.17
N ASP A 246 -33.22 -26.15 20.31
CA ASP A 246 -33.25 -27.47 20.98
C ASP A 246 -33.14 -27.38 22.53
N LEU A 247 -32.83 -26.19 23.07
CA LEU A 247 -32.76 -25.97 24.53
C LEU A 247 -34.10 -25.52 25.14
N LEU A 248 -35.09 -25.20 24.31
CA LEU A 248 -36.45 -24.91 24.74
C LEU A 248 -37.36 -26.04 24.25
N GLY A 249 -37.33 -27.14 25.01
CA GLY A 249 -38.12 -28.33 24.73
C GLY A 249 -39.62 -28.07 24.52
N PRO A 250 -40.33 -29.02 23.89
CA PRO A 250 -41.68 -28.82 23.39
C PRO A 250 -42.69 -28.58 24.52
N GLY A 251 -43.40 -27.47 24.42
CA GLY A 251 -44.78 -27.26 24.87
C GLY A 251 -45.16 -27.82 26.24
N SER A 252 -45.11 -26.98 27.27
CA SER A 252 -46.04 -27.10 28.39
C SER A 252 -47.14 -26.04 28.23
N GLY A 253 -48.08 -26.33 27.33
CA GLY A 253 -49.43 -25.82 27.48
C GLY A 253 -50.14 -26.62 28.58
N ALA A 254 -50.97 -25.92 29.35
CA ALA A 254 -51.94 -26.40 30.34
C ALA A 254 -51.47 -26.41 31.81
N ARG A 255 -51.96 -25.43 32.58
CA ARG A 255 -53.18 -25.60 33.40
C ARG A 255 -53.63 -24.26 34.00
N ARG A 256 -54.95 -24.07 33.89
CA ARG A 256 -55.90 -23.25 34.67
C ARG A 256 -55.35 -22.33 35.75
#